data_AF-A0A4U7EBI9-F1
#
_entry.id   AF-A0A4U7EBI9-F1
#
_cell.length_a   1.000
_cell.length_b   1.000
_cell.length_c   1.000
_cell.angle_alpha   90.00
_cell.angle_beta   90.00
_cell.angle_gamma   90.00
#
_symmetry.space_group_name_H-M   'P 1'
#
loop_
_entity.id
_entity.type
_entity.pdbx_description
1 polymer ?
#
loop_
_entity_poly.entity_id
_entity_poly.type
_entity_poly.pdbx_seq_one_letter_code
_entity_poly.pdbx_strand_id
1 'polypeptide(L)'
;MSQNSPFLGFSLRDTLTRLVPGLIFLTPLIVGVTVLNPDRLPNESILFVLLGLSGYIIGKFIDQLRSGLFRVPLSFRYFVYRETDQMEKMPSWYIKLIEWQQKLPRKLNFYEDRDESERLTNNMNLDFRKDLESELGVDFIEDRPREIYDLLLIYMSDFQTPRLRRFQSVSMFSSNLRIAAVGGLVPYTTFAAANWPDPFFLLMFTVSVIIAVLVVAFWSILSTTQHLYDELLFKEYYMKRHEDQRINS
;
A
#
# COMPACT_ATOMS: atom_id res chain seq x y z
N MET A 1 10.87 -25.66 8.33
CA MET A 1 10.01 -26.53 7.49
C MET A 1 8.56 -26.07 7.61
N SER A 2 7.88 -26.02 6.45
CA SER A 2 6.42 -26.04 6.22
C SER A 2 5.52 -24.88 6.71
N GLN A 3 5.31 -23.87 5.85
CA GLN A 3 3.96 -23.28 5.62
C GLN A 3 3.86 -22.47 4.30
N ASN A 4 4.56 -22.89 3.24
CA ASN A 4 4.42 -22.34 1.89
C ASN A 4 4.00 -23.45 0.91
N SER A 5 3.03 -24.30 1.27
CA SER A 5 2.36 -25.09 0.25
C SER A 5 1.45 -24.13 -0.53
N PRO A 6 1.71 -23.89 -1.83
CA PRO A 6 0.82 -23.06 -2.62
C PRO A 6 -0.53 -23.78 -2.70
N PHE A 7 -1.59 -23.12 -2.23
CA PHE A 7 -2.94 -23.62 -2.47
C PHE A 7 -3.24 -23.35 -3.95
N LEU A 8 -3.30 -24.41 -4.77
CA LEU A 8 -3.54 -24.33 -6.21
C LEU A 8 -2.53 -23.47 -7.00
N GLY A 9 -1.25 -23.45 -6.60
CA GLY A 9 -0.22 -22.64 -7.26
C GLY A 9 -0.21 -21.16 -6.84
N PHE A 10 -1.09 -20.74 -5.92
CA PHE A 10 -1.14 -19.37 -5.41
C PHE A 10 -0.59 -19.26 -3.99
N SER A 11 0.22 -18.22 -3.75
CA SER A 11 0.56 -17.76 -2.41
C SER A 11 -0.70 -17.25 -1.73
N LEU A 12 -1.14 -17.87 -0.61
CA LEU A 12 -2.32 -17.45 0.16
C LEU A 12 -2.28 -15.96 0.48
N ARG A 13 -1.09 -15.47 0.82
CA ARG A 13 -0.81 -14.06 1.10
C ARG A 13 -1.11 -13.16 -0.10
N ASP A 14 -0.69 -13.56 -1.30
CA ASP A 14 -0.88 -12.80 -2.53
C ASP A 14 -2.33 -12.89 -3.06
N THR A 15 -3.08 -13.89 -2.60
CA THR A 15 -4.52 -13.99 -2.82
C THR A 15 -5.27 -13.03 -1.90
N LEU A 16 -4.89 -12.97 -0.61
CA LEU A 16 -5.51 -12.09 0.38
C LEU A 16 -5.30 -10.60 0.10
N THR A 17 -4.15 -10.21 -0.46
CA THR A 17 -3.87 -8.82 -0.91
C THR A 17 -4.83 -8.32 -1.99
N ARG A 18 -5.60 -9.22 -2.61
CA ARG A 18 -6.56 -8.93 -3.68
C ARG A 18 -7.99 -9.19 -3.23
N LEU A 19 -8.24 -10.38 -2.71
CA LEU A 19 -9.58 -10.83 -2.30
C LEU A 19 -10.21 -9.87 -1.30
N VAL A 20 -9.51 -9.52 -0.23
CA VAL A 20 -10.08 -8.70 0.85
C VAL A 20 -10.42 -7.27 0.37
N PRO A 21 -9.52 -6.53 -0.32
CA PRO A 21 -9.89 -5.25 -0.93
C PRO A 21 -11.09 -5.34 -1.87
N GLY A 22 -11.17 -6.38 -2.71
CA GLY A 22 -12.32 -6.54 -3.60
C GLY A 22 -13.63 -6.89 -2.89
N LEU A 23 -13.59 -7.66 -1.81
CA LEU A 23 -14.76 -7.89 -0.95
C LEU A 23 -15.20 -6.59 -0.25
N ILE A 24 -14.26 -5.77 0.22
CA ILE A 24 -14.57 -4.46 0.79
C ILE A 24 -15.28 -3.57 -0.23
N PHE A 25 -14.82 -3.56 -1.47
CA PHE A 25 -15.47 -2.82 -2.56
C PHE A 25 -16.92 -3.27 -2.79
N LEU A 26 -17.17 -4.59 -2.72
CA LEU A 26 -18.51 -5.17 -2.91
C LEU A 26 -19.41 -5.09 -1.66
N THR A 27 -18.85 -4.83 -0.48
CA THR A 27 -19.58 -4.90 0.79
C THR A 27 -20.85 -4.05 0.80
N PRO A 28 -20.86 -2.79 0.30
CA PRO A 28 -22.09 -2.00 0.27
C PRO A 28 -23.22 -2.65 -0.54
N LEU A 29 -22.90 -3.21 -1.71
CA LEU A 29 -23.84 -3.94 -2.55
C LEU A 29 -24.37 -5.19 -1.84
N ILE A 30 -23.47 -5.98 -1.23
CA ILE A 30 -23.84 -7.20 -0.50
C ILE A 30 -24.82 -6.86 0.63
N VAL A 31 -24.51 -5.85 1.45
CA VAL A 31 -25.39 -5.41 2.54
C VAL A 31 -26.72 -4.87 2.01
N GLY A 32 -26.69 -4.09 0.92
CA GLY A 32 -27.92 -3.60 0.29
C GLY A 32 -28.85 -4.73 -0.14
N VAL A 33 -28.31 -5.77 -0.78
CA VAL A 33 -29.10 -6.92 -1.24
C VAL A 33 -29.59 -7.76 -0.07
N THR A 34 -28.75 -8.07 0.92
CA THR A 34 -29.14 -8.93 2.04
C THR A 34 -30.19 -8.30 2.96
N VAL A 35 -30.14 -6.98 3.15
CA VAL A 35 -31.07 -6.27 4.04
C VAL A 35 -32.42 -5.99 3.36
N LEU A 36 -32.42 -5.60 2.08
CA LEU A 36 -33.62 -5.08 1.41
C LEU A 36 -34.20 -6.02 0.35
N ASN A 37 -33.44 -7.00 -0.14
CA ASN A 37 -33.89 -7.96 -1.14
C ASN A 37 -33.38 -9.39 -0.84
N PRO A 38 -33.63 -9.94 0.37
CA PRO A 38 -33.12 -11.25 0.76
C PRO A 38 -33.60 -12.37 -0.17
N ASP A 39 -34.82 -12.25 -0.71
CA ASP A 39 -35.45 -13.24 -1.60
C ASP A 39 -34.72 -13.41 -2.94
N ARG A 40 -33.83 -12.46 -3.29
CA ARG A 40 -33.01 -12.53 -4.52
C ARG A 40 -31.70 -13.30 -4.33
N LEU A 41 -31.41 -13.79 -3.12
CA LEU A 41 -30.21 -14.56 -2.84
C LEU A 41 -30.43 -16.04 -3.23
N PRO A 42 -29.75 -16.56 -4.27
CA PRO A 42 -29.75 -18.00 -4.53
C PRO A 42 -29.13 -18.78 -3.37
N ASN A 43 -29.39 -20.09 -3.31
CA ASN A 43 -28.85 -21.03 -2.32
C ASN A 43 -27.44 -20.65 -1.82
N GLU A 44 -27.30 -20.56 -0.50
CA GLU A 44 -26.21 -19.88 0.19
C GLU A 44 -24.81 -20.28 -0.32
N SER A 45 -24.58 -21.56 -0.60
CA SER A 45 -23.26 -22.09 -0.98
C SER A 45 -22.72 -21.60 -2.33
N ILE A 46 -23.56 -21.46 -3.37
CA ILE A 46 -23.11 -20.98 -4.69
C ILE A 46 -22.86 -19.47 -4.66
N LEU A 47 -23.70 -18.74 -3.90
CA LEU A 47 -23.57 -17.30 -3.74
C LEU A 47 -22.22 -16.92 -3.12
N PHE A 48 -21.78 -17.60 -2.06
CA PHE A 48 -20.48 -17.31 -1.43
C PHE A 48 -19.30 -17.55 -2.39
N VAL A 49 -19.36 -18.58 -3.24
CA VAL A 49 -18.34 -18.84 -4.26
C VAL A 49 -18.30 -17.74 -5.31
N LEU A 50 -19.46 -17.32 -5.82
CA LEU A 50 -19.56 -16.23 -6.80
C LEU A 50 -19.12 -14.88 -6.22
N LEU A 51 -19.46 -14.60 -4.96
CA LEU A 51 -19.01 -13.39 -4.26
C LEU A 51 -17.50 -13.41 -4.04
N GLY A 52 -16.93 -14.55 -3.63
CA GLY A 52 -15.49 -14.71 -3.49
C GLY A 52 -14.75 -14.51 -4.81
N LEU A 53 -15.28 -15.08 -5.90
CA LEU A 53 -14.70 -14.95 -7.24
C LEU A 53 -14.81 -13.50 -7.77
N SER A 54 -15.98 -12.87 -7.61
CA SER A 54 -16.20 -11.46 -7.99
C SER A 54 -15.29 -10.52 -7.18
N GLY A 55 -15.20 -10.74 -5.87
CA GLY A 55 -14.28 -10.03 -4.99
C GLY A 55 -12.84 -10.20 -5.42
N TYR A 56 -12.41 -11.41 -5.77
CA TYR A 56 -11.05 -11.64 -6.26
C TYR A 56 -10.77 -10.91 -7.59
N ILE A 57 -11.70 -10.92 -8.54
CA ILE A 57 -11.56 -10.23 -9.84
C ILE A 57 -11.45 -8.72 -9.64
N ILE A 58 -12.32 -8.13 -8.84
CA ILE A 58 -12.27 -6.70 -8.51
C ILE A 58 -10.95 -6.39 -7.79
N GLY A 59 -10.56 -7.22 -6.84
CA GLY A 59 -9.28 -7.14 -6.14
C GLY A 59 -8.07 -7.18 -7.08
N LYS A 60 -8.11 -8.02 -8.11
CA LYS A 60 -7.09 -8.08 -9.16
C LYS A 60 -7.02 -6.79 -9.97
N PHE A 61 -8.17 -6.24 -10.34
CA PHE A 61 -8.23 -4.95 -11.03
C PHE A 61 -7.66 -3.82 -10.16
N ILE A 62 -7.98 -3.80 -8.87
CA ILE A 62 -7.43 -2.84 -7.90
C ILE A 62 -5.90 -2.97 -7.79
N ASP A 63 -5.37 -4.20 -7.71
CA ASP A 63 -3.93 -4.46 -7.67
C ASP A 63 -3.22 -4.03 -8.97
N GLN A 64 -3.85 -4.23 -10.12
CA GLN A 64 -3.37 -3.73 -11.41
C GLN A 64 -3.36 -2.20 -11.45
N LEU A 65 -4.43 -1.55 -10.98
CA LEU A 65 -4.51 -0.09 -10.89
C LEU A 65 -3.43 0.47 -9.95
N ARG A 66 -3.21 -0.16 -8.79
CA ARG A 66 -2.09 0.18 -7.90
C ARG A 66 -0.76 0.03 -8.60
N SER A 67 -0.47 -1.12 -9.20
CA SER A 67 0.83 -1.36 -9.83
C SER A 67 1.09 -0.47 -11.05
N GLY A 68 0.04 0.00 -11.74
CA GLY A 68 0.15 0.94 -12.85
C GLY A 68 0.34 2.40 -12.41
N LEU A 69 -0.54 2.90 -11.54
CA LEU A 69 -0.60 4.33 -11.19
C LEU A 69 0.13 4.68 -9.88
N PHE A 70 0.10 3.75 -8.92
CA PHE A 70 0.64 3.91 -7.56
C PHE A 70 1.75 2.88 -7.30
N ARG A 71 2.56 2.60 -8.32
CA ARG A 71 3.62 1.57 -8.28
C ARG A 71 4.58 1.77 -7.12
N VAL A 72 4.96 3.02 -6.89
CA VAL A 72 5.92 3.46 -5.89
C VAL A 72 5.19 3.83 -4.60
N PRO A 73 5.59 3.30 -3.43
CA PRO A 73 5.08 3.73 -2.15
C PRO A 73 5.20 5.25 -1.97
N LEU A 74 4.20 5.88 -1.33
CA LEU A 74 4.24 7.32 -1.06
C LEU A 74 5.41 7.70 -0.14
N SER A 75 5.75 6.81 0.80
CA SER A 75 6.89 6.92 1.69
C SER A 75 8.23 6.94 0.95
N PHE A 76 8.38 6.13 -0.09
CA PHE A 76 9.58 6.14 -0.94
C PHE A 76 9.68 7.43 -1.76
N ARG A 77 8.56 7.88 -2.34
CA ARG A 77 8.52 9.18 -3.05
C ARG A 77 8.92 10.32 -2.11
N TYR A 78 8.49 10.27 -0.86
CA TYR A 78 8.77 11.30 0.14
C TYR A 78 10.25 11.36 0.43
N PHE A 79 10.86 10.18 0.59
CA PHE A 79 12.27 10.05 0.76
C PHE A 79 13.04 10.69 -0.42
N VAL A 80 12.73 10.30 -1.66
CA VAL A 80 13.42 10.84 -2.86
C VAL A 80 13.29 12.36 -2.93
N TYR A 81 12.08 12.91 -2.78
CA TYR A 81 11.87 14.35 -2.89
C TYR A 81 12.47 15.14 -1.72
N ARG A 82 12.59 14.54 -0.53
CA ARG A 82 13.28 15.14 0.62
C ARG A 82 14.79 15.22 0.36
N GLU A 83 15.40 14.20 -0.25
CA GLU A 83 16.83 14.19 -0.58
C GLU A 83 17.22 15.14 -1.73
N THR A 84 16.24 15.59 -2.51
CA THR A 84 16.44 16.50 -3.66
C THR A 84 15.94 17.92 -3.43
N ASP A 85 15.43 18.24 -2.23
CA ASP A 85 14.75 19.50 -1.93
C ASP A 85 13.57 19.81 -2.88
N GLN A 86 12.90 18.79 -3.42
CA GLN A 86 11.77 18.92 -4.38
C GLN A 86 10.42 18.61 -3.73
N MET A 87 10.27 18.99 -2.46
CA MET A 87 9.07 18.69 -1.67
C MET A 87 7.79 19.29 -2.26
N GLU A 88 7.88 20.33 -3.09
CA GLU A 88 6.74 20.90 -3.82
C GLU A 88 6.07 19.92 -4.80
N LYS A 89 6.78 18.86 -5.23
CA LYS A 89 6.22 17.80 -6.09
C LYS A 89 5.34 16.81 -5.33
N MET A 90 5.31 16.86 -3.99
CA MET A 90 4.45 16.01 -3.18
C MET A 90 3.01 16.51 -3.12
N PRO A 91 2.01 15.60 -3.12
CA PRO A 91 0.64 15.98 -2.79
C PRO A 91 0.57 16.62 -1.39
N SER A 92 0.03 17.84 -1.31
CA SER A 92 -0.01 18.64 -0.08
C SER A 92 -0.71 17.95 1.09
N TRP A 93 -1.71 17.11 0.83
CA TRP A 93 -2.38 16.31 1.85
C TRP A 93 -1.44 15.30 2.53
N TYR A 94 -0.48 14.76 1.80
CA TYR A 94 0.48 13.78 2.32
C TYR A 94 1.50 14.46 3.22
N ILE A 95 1.97 15.67 2.85
CA ILE A 95 2.84 16.50 3.70
C ILE A 95 2.15 16.82 5.03
N LYS A 96 0.90 17.29 4.98
CA LYS A 96 0.09 17.57 6.19
C LYS A 96 -0.12 16.33 7.05
N LEU A 97 -0.25 15.17 6.43
CA LEU A 97 -0.40 13.91 7.15
C LEU A 97 0.88 13.55 7.92
N ILE A 98 2.05 13.77 7.32
CA ILE A 98 3.34 13.61 7.98
C ILE A 98 3.47 14.59 9.14
N GLU A 99 3.17 15.88 8.93
CA GLU A 99 3.21 16.89 9.99
C GLU A 99 2.27 16.54 11.16
N TRP A 100 1.06 16.05 10.85
CA TRP A 100 0.11 15.57 11.86
C TRP A 100 0.65 14.35 12.61
N GLN A 101 1.24 13.41 11.88
CA GLN A 101 1.86 12.23 12.47
C GLN A 101 3.07 12.58 13.33
N GLN A 102 3.85 13.61 12.99
CA GLN A 102 4.98 14.11 13.81
C GLN A 102 4.52 14.80 15.10
N LYS A 103 3.28 15.28 15.17
CA LYS A 103 2.66 15.87 16.36
C LYS A 103 2.12 14.82 17.34
N LEU A 104 2.13 13.54 16.98
CA LEU A 104 1.71 12.49 17.90
C LEU A 104 2.73 12.34 19.05
N PRO A 105 2.33 11.77 20.21
CA PRO A 105 3.28 11.52 21.29
C PRO A 105 4.44 10.64 20.80
N ARG A 106 5.69 10.82 21.26
CA ARG A 106 6.87 10.05 20.77
C ARG A 106 6.70 8.51 20.72
N LYS A 107 5.83 7.92 21.55
CA LYS A 107 5.48 6.47 21.51
C LYS A 107 4.54 6.08 20.35
N LEU A 108 3.92 7.07 19.70
CA LEU A 108 3.02 7.05 18.56
C LEU A 108 3.55 7.89 17.38
N ASN A 109 4.64 8.66 17.55
CA ASN A 109 5.42 9.20 16.45
C ASN A 109 6.18 8.05 15.83
N PHE A 110 5.64 7.58 14.71
CA PHE A 110 6.28 6.53 13.92
C PHE A 110 7.41 7.08 13.04
N TYR A 111 7.53 8.41 12.94
CA TYR A 111 8.77 9.08 12.53
C TYR A 111 9.57 9.35 13.79
N GLU A 112 10.39 8.39 14.19
CA GLU A 112 11.64 8.77 14.86
C GLU A 112 12.44 9.57 13.81
N ASP A 113 12.19 10.87 13.70
CA ASP A 113 13.32 11.78 13.49
C ASP A 113 14.11 11.64 14.79
N ARG A 114 14.96 10.62 14.85
CA ARG A 114 16.13 10.70 15.71
C ARG A 114 16.82 11.99 15.31
N ASP A 115 17.22 12.77 16.31
CA ASP A 115 17.95 14.04 16.15
C ASP A 115 18.87 13.95 14.93
N GLU A 116 18.98 15.02 14.14
CA GLU A 116 19.63 15.02 12.83
C GLU A 116 21.02 14.34 12.79
N SER A 117 21.68 14.16 13.94
CA SER A 117 22.89 13.36 14.16
C SER A 117 22.73 11.82 14.09
N GLU A 118 21.51 11.27 14.09
CA GLU A 118 21.20 9.83 14.20
C GLU A 118 20.14 9.38 13.18
N ARG A 119 20.08 10.03 12.00
CA ARG A 119 19.35 9.45 10.85
C ARG A 119 19.80 7.99 10.67
N LEU A 120 18.91 7.11 10.22
CA LEU A 120 19.31 5.78 9.73
C LEU A 120 20.35 5.87 8.58
N THR A 121 20.49 7.05 7.97
CA THR A 121 21.55 7.46 7.04
C THR A 121 22.82 8.05 7.69
N ASN A 122 22.85 8.29 9.01
CA ASN A 122 24.00 8.87 9.74
C ASN A 122 24.77 7.86 10.61
N ASN A 123 24.22 6.68 10.90
CA ASN A 123 24.95 5.64 11.63
C ASN A 123 25.84 4.75 10.73
N MET A 124 25.85 5.03 9.44
CA MET A 124 26.92 4.64 8.53
C MET A 124 27.35 5.93 7.84
N ASN A 125 28.66 6.15 7.62
CA ASN A 125 29.19 7.29 6.84
C ASN A 125 28.81 7.20 5.34
N LEU A 126 27.60 6.73 5.02
CA LEU A 126 27.13 6.43 3.68
C LEU A 126 26.06 7.45 3.30
N ASP A 127 26.46 8.38 2.45
CA ASP A 127 25.57 9.32 1.78
C ASP A 127 24.70 8.52 0.80
N PHE A 128 23.52 8.07 1.26
CA PHE A 128 22.59 7.17 0.53
C PHE A 128 22.35 7.62 -0.92
N ARG A 129 22.23 8.92 -1.12
CA ARG A 129 22.06 9.50 -2.45
C ARG A 129 23.28 9.16 -3.32
N LYS A 130 24.47 9.57 -2.89
CA LYS A 130 25.71 9.25 -3.63
C LYS A 130 25.92 7.75 -3.80
N ASP A 131 25.54 6.99 -2.78
CA ASP A 131 25.65 5.54 -2.73
C ASP A 131 24.81 4.90 -3.85
N LEU A 132 23.55 5.30 -3.98
CA LEU A 132 22.67 4.83 -5.05
C LEU A 132 23.03 5.40 -6.43
N GLU A 133 23.37 6.69 -6.52
CA GLU A 133 23.79 7.30 -7.79
C GLU A 133 25.02 6.57 -8.35
N SER A 134 25.99 6.23 -7.50
CA SER A 134 27.19 5.48 -7.90
C SER A 134 26.91 4.02 -8.27
N GLU A 135 26.07 3.33 -7.50
CA GLU A 135 25.86 1.88 -7.66
C GLU A 135 24.82 1.54 -8.73
N LEU A 136 23.70 2.26 -8.74
CA LEU A 136 22.60 2.02 -9.67
C LEU A 136 22.65 2.91 -10.92
N GLY A 137 23.57 3.89 -10.97
CA GLY A 137 23.67 4.83 -12.08
C GLY A 137 22.44 5.73 -12.22
N VAL A 138 21.74 5.99 -11.11
CA VAL A 138 20.57 6.89 -11.08
C VAL A 138 21.01 8.35 -10.91
N ASP A 139 20.20 9.28 -11.38
CA ASP A 139 20.29 10.70 -11.07
C ASP A 139 19.06 11.12 -10.25
N PHE A 140 19.23 11.44 -8.97
CA PHE A 140 18.11 11.81 -8.12
C PHE A 140 17.40 13.12 -8.56
N ILE A 141 18.09 14.00 -9.28
CA ILE A 141 17.54 15.28 -9.76
C ILE A 141 16.72 15.07 -11.03
N GLU A 142 17.24 14.29 -11.97
CA GLU A 142 16.64 14.09 -13.30
C GLU A 142 15.67 12.89 -13.35
N ASP A 143 15.98 11.80 -12.66
CA ASP A 143 15.18 10.58 -12.68
C ASP A 143 13.91 10.69 -11.85
N ARG A 144 12.86 10.04 -12.32
CA ARG A 144 11.60 9.98 -11.58
C ARG A 144 11.76 9.01 -10.40
N PRO A 145 11.09 9.26 -9.25
CA PRO A 145 11.09 8.31 -8.13
C PRO A 145 10.68 6.87 -8.49
N ARG A 146 9.94 6.70 -9.59
CA ARG A 146 9.59 5.40 -10.14
C ARG A 146 10.77 4.65 -10.73
N GLU A 147 11.63 5.34 -11.50
CA GLU A 147 12.81 4.73 -12.12
C GLU A 147 13.81 4.31 -11.05
N ILE A 148 14.07 5.19 -10.07
CA ILE A 148 14.94 4.91 -8.93
C ILE A 148 14.42 3.70 -8.13
N TYR A 149 13.11 3.68 -7.84
CA TYR A 149 12.50 2.55 -7.12
C TYR A 149 12.58 1.25 -7.91
N ASP A 150 12.34 1.29 -9.22
CA ASP A 150 12.38 0.10 -10.07
C ASP A 150 13.79 -0.48 -10.17
N LEU A 151 14.81 0.37 -10.32
CA LEU A 151 16.23 -0.03 -10.32
C LEU A 151 16.65 -0.62 -8.98
N LEU A 152 16.24 -0.01 -7.86
CA LEU A 152 16.48 -0.56 -6.53
C LEU A 152 15.86 -1.95 -6.36
N LEU A 153 14.62 -2.16 -6.82
CA LEU A 153 13.97 -3.46 -6.74
C LEU A 153 14.63 -4.51 -7.63
N ILE A 154 15.11 -4.13 -8.82
CA ILE A 154 15.85 -5.02 -9.73
C ILE A 154 17.15 -5.45 -9.07
N TYR A 155 17.93 -4.49 -8.54
CA TYR A 155 19.16 -4.78 -7.81
C TYR A 155 18.90 -5.71 -6.63
N MET A 156 17.80 -5.51 -5.90
CA MET A 156 17.46 -6.32 -4.73
C MET A 156 16.79 -7.66 -5.01
N SER A 157 16.44 -7.96 -6.27
CA SER A 157 15.54 -9.07 -6.63
C SER A 157 15.93 -10.43 -6.03
N ASP A 158 17.22 -10.76 -6.05
CA ASP A 158 17.74 -12.04 -5.54
C ASP A 158 18.00 -12.05 -4.03
N PHE A 159 18.08 -10.88 -3.38
CA PHE A 159 18.46 -10.73 -1.96
C PHE A 159 17.29 -10.46 -1.01
N GLN A 160 16.05 -10.42 -1.52
CA GLN A 160 14.91 -10.09 -0.67
C GLN A 160 14.65 -11.15 0.39
N THR A 161 14.81 -10.80 1.67
CA THR A 161 14.55 -11.74 2.74
C THR A 161 13.05 -12.07 2.84
N PRO A 162 12.68 -13.21 3.48
CA PRO A 162 11.28 -13.50 3.78
C PRO A 162 10.59 -12.41 4.63
N ARG A 163 11.36 -11.60 5.36
CA ARG A 163 10.82 -10.47 6.13
C ARG A 163 10.43 -9.33 5.20
N LEU A 164 11.31 -8.90 4.29
CA LEU A 164 11.00 -7.85 3.32
C LEU A 164 9.82 -8.20 2.42
N ARG A 165 9.76 -9.44 1.91
CA ARG A 165 8.61 -9.92 1.11
C ARG A 165 7.28 -9.86 1.87
N ARG A 166 7.30 -10.12 3.18
CA ARG A 166 6.10 -9.99 4.03
C ARG A 166 5.68 -8.53 4.17
N PHE A 167 6.61 -7.63 4.50
CA PHE A 167 6.31 -6.19 4.60
C PHE A 167 5.85 -5.59 3.28
N GLN A 168 6.43 -6.01 2.16
CA GLN A 168 5.98 -5.64 0.82
C GLN A 168 4.52 -6.03 0.61
N SER A 169 4.15 -7.26 0.97
CA SER A 169 2.78 -7.75 0.83
C SER A 169 1.79 -6.98 1.70
N VAL A 170 2.18 -6.64 2.94
CA VAL A 170 1.36 -5.82 3.85
C VAL A 170 1.19 -4.40 3.29
N SER A 171 2.25 -3.80 2.76
CA SER A 171 2.21 -2.49 2.10
C SER A 171 1.31 -2.50 0.86
N MET A 172 1.36 -3.56 0.04
CA MET A 172 0.45 -3.75 -1.09
C MET A 172 -1.01 -3.92 -0.64
N PHE A 173 -1.26 -4.75 0.38
CA PHE A 173 -2.59 -4.92 0.97
C PHE A 173 -3.15 -3.58 1.45
N SER A 174 -2.38 -2.82 2.22
CA SER A 174 -2.73 -1.50 2.74
C SER A 174 -3.11 -0.53 1.62
N SER A 175 -2.30 -0.50 0.56
CA SER A 175 -2.54 0.36 -0.61
C SER A 175 -3.82 -0.03 -1.35
N ASN A 176 -4.01 -1.34 -1.61
CA ASN A 176 -5.19 -1.86 -2.28
C ASN A 176 -6.47 -1.60 -1.46
N LEU A 177 -6.40 -1.72 -0.13
CA LEU A 177 -7.52 -1.44 0.77
C LEU A 177 -8.00 0.01 0.68
N ARG A 178 -7.05 0.96 0.61
CA ARG A 178 -7.36 2.39 0.42
C ARG A 178 -7.99 2.67 -0.93
N ILE A 179 -7.42 2.09 -1.99
CA ILE A 179 -7.96 2.22 -3.34
C ILE A 179 -9.36 1.62 -3.41
N ALA A 180 -9.60 0.46 -2.76
CA ALA A 180 -10.92 -0.16 -2.69
C ALA A 180 -11.96 0.73 -2.00
N ALA A 181 -11.62 1.30 -0.84
CA ALA A 181 -12.54 2.12 -0.07
C ALA A 181 -12.85 3.45 -0.77
N VAL A 182 -11.83 4.17 -1.23
CA VAL A 182 -12.01 5.45 -1.93
C VAL A 182 -12.63 5.23 -3.31
N GLY A 183 -12.15 4.23 -4.05
CA GLY A 183 -12.64 3.87 -5.37
C GLY A 183 -14.06 3.29 -5.34
N GLY A 184 -14.47 2.64 -4.24
CA GLY A 184 -15.85 2.19 -4.02
C GLY A 184 -16.80 3.34 -3.70
N LEU A 185 -16.34 4.35 -2.97
CA LEU A 185 -17.19 5.50 -2.59
C LEU A 185 -17.72 6.26 -3.80
N VAL A 186 -16.93 6.43 -4.86
CA VAL A 186 -17.30 7.18 -6.07
C VAL A 186 -18.54 6.58 -6.78
N PRO A 187 -18.56 5.30 -7.19
CA PRO A 187 -19.73 4.72 -7.84
C PRO A 187 -20.96 4.71 -6.93
N TYR A 188 -20.82 4.37 -5.64
CA TYR A 188 -21.98 4.36 -4.73
C TYR A 188 -22.55 5.75 -4.47
N THR A 189 -21.71 6.78 -4.37
CA THR A 189 -22.16 8.18 -4.33
C THR A 189 -22.91 8.56 -5.60
N THR A 190 -22.38 8.16 -6.77
CA THR A 190 -23.01 8.45 -8.07
C THR A 190 -24.37 7.77 -8.18
N PHE A 191 -24.47 6.51 -7.79
CA PHE A 191 -25.72 5.76 -7.79
C PHE A 191 -26.75 6.33 -6.82
N ALA A 192 -26.34 6.74 -5.61
CA ALA A 192 -27.22 7.37 -4.64
C ALA A 192 -27.69 8.75 -5.10
N ALA A 193 -26.83 9.56 -5.72
CA ALA A 193 -27.22 10.85 -6.27
C ALA A 193 -28.26 10.69 -7.41
N ALA A 194 -28.08 9.69 -8.27
CA ALA A 194 -29.02 9.40 -9.36
C ALA A 194 -30.35 8.81 -8.88
N ASN A 195 -30.38 8.12 -7.72
CA ASN A 195 -31.54 7.40 -7.19
C ASN A 195 -31.86 7.81 -5.75
N TRP A 196 -31.76 9.10 -5.43
CA TRP A 196 -31.85 9.64 -4.08
C TRP A 196 -33.05 9.17 -3.23
N PRO A 197 -34.27 8.97 -3.78
CA PRO A 197 -35.41 8.56 -2.97
C PRO A 197 -35.39 7.07 -2.57
N ASP A 198 -34.58 6.24 -3.24
CA ASP A 198 -34.63 4.80 -3.09
C ASP A 198 -33.77 4.33 -1.90
N PRO A 199 -34.37 3.66 -0.90
CA PRO A 199 -33.68 3.22 0.32
C PRO A 199 -32.52 2.25 0.04
N PHE A 200 -32.56 1.50 -1.07
CA PHE A 200 -31.47 0.61 -1.46
C PHE A 200 -30.19 1.36 -1.78
N PHE A 201 -30.27 2.39 -2.61
CA PHE A 201 -29.10 3.18 -2.99
C PHE A 201 -28.58 4.04 -1.83
N LEU A 202 -29.47 4.56 -0.98
CA LEU A 202 -29.08 5.27 0.25
C LEU A 202 -28.35 4.35 1.24
N LEU A 203 -28.81 3.12 1.42
CA LEU A 203 -28.15 2.14 2.29
C LEU A 203 -26.76 1.79 1.78
N MET A 204 -26.61 1.48 0.48
CA MET A 204 -25.31 1.23 -0.13
C MET A 204 -24.35 2.41 0.06
N PHE A 205 -24.81 3.63 -0.20
CA PHE A 205 -24.00 4.83 0.03
C PHE A 205 -23.57 4.96 1.49
N THR A 206 -24.50 4.80 2.43
CA THR A 206 -24.21 4.90 3.87
C THR A 206 -23.16 3.87 4.31
N VAL A 207 -23.29 2.61 3.88
CA VAL A 207 -22.29 1.56 4.17
C VAL A 207 -20.94 1.91 3.55
N SER A 208 -20.92 2.42 2.32
CA SER A 208 -19.68 2.86 1.67
C SER A 208 -19.01 4.01 2.42
N VAL A 209 -19.77 4.97 2.95
CA VAL A 209 -19.26 6.07 3.77
C VAL A 209 -18.66 5.53 5.06
N ILE A 210 -19.33 4.59 5.74
CA ILE A 210 -18.82 3.95 6.96
C ILE A 210 -17.48 3.26 6.69
N ILE A 211 -17.39 2.47 5.60
CA ILE A 211 -16.14 1.81 5.19
C ILE A 211 -15.05 2.84 4.92
N ALA A 212 -15.35 3.92 4.18
CA ALA A 212 -14.39 4.97 3.88
C ALA A 212 -13.89 5.65 5.17
N VAL A 213 -14.78 5.97 6.11
CA VAL A 213 -14.44 6.55 7.41
C VAL A 213 -13.56 5.60 8.23
N LEU A 214 -13.87 4.30 8.27
CA LEU A 214 -13.04 3.31 8.94
C LEU A 214 -11.63 3.26 8.33
N VAL A 215 -11.53 3.20 6.99
CA VAL A 215 -10.22 3.18 6.33
C VAL A 215 -9.45 4.48 6.56
N VAL A 216 -10.12 5.62 6.63
CA VAL A 216 -9.51 6.91 6.99
C VAL A 216 -9.05 6.92 8.46
N ALA A 217 -9.83 6.37 9.40
CA ALA A 217 -9.45 6.27 10.80
C ALA A 217 -8.18 5.40 10.99
N PHE A 218 -8.08 4.30 10.24
CA PHE A 218 -6.90 3.44 10.22
C PHE A 218 -5.80 3.93 9.27
N TRP A 219 -5.98 5.08 8.61
CA TRP A 219 -5.06 5.54 7.56
C TRP A 219 -3.64 5.71 8.08
N SER A 220 -3.47 6.29 9.28
CA SER A 220 -2.17 6.48 9.90
C SER A 220 -1.42 5.15 10.06
N ILE A 221 -2.09 4.13 10.62
CA ILE A 221 -1.53 2.79 10.82
C ILE A 221 -1.18 2.13 9.48
N LEU A 222 -2.07 2.25 8.51
CA LEU A 222 -1.87 1.76 7.15
C LEU A 222 -0.64 2.43 6.48
N SER A 223 -0.36 3.70 6.77
CA SER A 223 0.80 4.42 6.21
C SER A 223 2.08 3.93 6.85
N THR A 224 2.06 3.67 8.16
CA THR A 224 3.22 3.13 8.89
C THR A 224 3.74 1.83 8.26
N THR A 225 2.86 0.99 7.73
CA THR A 225 3.29 -0.24 7.04
C THR A 225 4.12 0.01 5.77
N GLN A 226 3.86 1.11 5.06
CA GLN A 226 4.65 1.51 3.88
C GLN A 226 6.03 2.01 4.31
N HIS A 227 6.10 2.79 5.39
CA HIS A 227 7.37 3.25 5.95
C HIS A 227 8.24 2.11 6.47
N LEU A 228 7.67 1.17 7.23
CA LEU A 228 8.40 0.00 7.73
C LEU A 228 8.92 -0.88 6.59
N TYR A 229 8.18 -0.94 5.48
CA TYR A 229 8.64 -1.62 4.28
C TYR A 229 9.84 -0.93 3.64
N ASP A 230 9.78 0.39 3.45
CA ASP A 230 10.88 1.16 2.85
C ASP A 230 12.12 1.18 3.74
N GLU A 231 11.96 1.32 5.06
CA GLU A 231 13.06 1.25 6.03
C GLU A 231 13.79 -0.10 5.96
N LEU A 232 13.03 -1.20 5.89
CA LEU A 232 13.60 -2.53 5.76
C LEU A 232 14.23 -2.73 4.38
N LEU A 233 13.63 -2.18 3.31
CA LEU A 233 14.19 -2.22 1.97
C LEU A 233 15.58 -1.57 1.93
N PHE A 234 15.74 -0.41 2.55
CA PHE A 234 17.03 0.28 2.63
C PHE A 234 18.05 -0.48 3.48
N LYS A 235 17.63 -1.05 4.62
CA LYS A 235 18.52 -1.88 5.45
C LYS A 235 19.03 -3.10 4.67
N GLU A 236 18.14 -3.80 3.97
CA GLU A 236 18.53 -4.97 3.18
C GLU A 236 19.39 -4.58 1.97
N TYR A 237 19.15 -3.42 1.37
CA TYR A 237 20.03 -2.86 0.33
C TYR A 237 21.47 -2.69 0.81
N TYR A 238 21.67 -2.04 1.96
CA TYR A 238 23.01 -1.84 2.50
C TYR A 238 23.67 -3.15 2.94
N MET A 239 22.90 -4.10 3.47
CA MET A 239 23.43 -5.43 3.78
C MET A 239 23.95 -6.13 2.53
N LYS A 240 23.18 -6.09 1.43
CA LYS A 240 23.62 -6.65 0.15
C LYS A 240 24.87 -5.93 -0.37
N ARG A 241 24.87 -4.61 -0.37
CA ARG A 241 26.01 -3.80 -0.81
C ARG A 241 27.29 -4.14 -0.06
N HIS A 242 27.21 -4.29 1.27
CA HIS A 242 28.36 -4.70 2.07
C HIS A 242 28.86 -6.12 1.75
N GLU A 243 27.95 -7.03 1.37
CA GLU A 243 28.32 -8.37 0.93
C GLU A 243 29.01 -8.34 -0.43
N ASP A 244 28.46 -7.60 -1.41
CA ASP A 244 29.05 -7.42 -2.74
C ASP A 244 30.45 -6.79 -2.66
N GLN A 245 30.63 -5.78 -1.79
CA GLN A 245 31.93 -5.16 -1.54
C GLN A 245 32.95 -6.12 -0.93
N ARG A 246 32.53 -7.06 -0.07
CA ARG A 246 33.43 -8.10 0.51
C ARG A 246 33.82 -9.17 -0.51
N ILE A 247 32.96 -9.47 -1.47
CA ILE A 247 33.24 -10.45 -2.53
C ILE A 247 34.23 -9.87 -3.55
N ASN A 248 34.15 -8.56 -3.81
CA ASN A 248 34.96 -7.86 -4.80
C ASN A 248 36.28 -7.29 -4.26
N SER A 249 36.55 -7.42 -2.95
CA SER A 249 37.80 -7.03 -2.26
C SER A 249 38.74 -8.20 -2.06
#